data_AF-A0A0N4UDX7-F1
#
_entry.id   AF-A0A0N4UDX7-F1
#
_cell.length_a   1.000
_cell.length_b   1.000
_cell.length_c   1.000
_cell.angle_alpha   90.00
_cell.angle_beta   90.00
_cell.angle_gamma   90.00
#
_symmetry.space_group_name_H-M   'P 1'
#
loop_
_entity.id
_entity.type
_entity.pdbx_description
1 polymer ?
#
loop_
_entity_poly.entity_id
_entity_poly.type
_entity_poly.pdbx_seq_one_letter_code
_entity_poly.pdbx_strand_id
1 'polypeptide(L)'
;MCADGSTQYSYRESINDFSKIEVAGKAIMSLNCESLGPSGANICVCTPSRICYRGNNTGMSILLASYCTKDLIPLCGVYGKISGNNADDALVSNNHPPITVGSQFAAGSLKPIPNGFINIASVSCGNCAPVLC
;
A
#
# COMPACT_ATOMS: atom_id res chain seq x y z
N MET A 1 -1.29 -19.80 -9.08
CA MET A 1 -1.51 -18.86 -10.20
C MET A 1 -2.95 -18.41 -10.11
N CYS A 2 -3.20 -17.13 -9.84
CA CYS A 2 -4.53 -16.56 -10.07
C CYS A 2 -4.74 -16.47 -11.58
N ALA A 3 -5.96 -16.74 -12.05
CA ALA A 3 -6.23 -17.03 -13.47
C ALA A 3 -6.07 -15.81 -14.41
N ASP A 4 -5.78 -14.62 -13.88
CA ASP A 4 -5.82 -13.35 -14.59
C ASP A 4 -4.47 -12.63 -14.70
N GLY A 5 -3.36 -13.28 -14.32
CA GLY A 5 -2.02 -12.69 -14.41
C GLY A 5 -1.64 -11.81 -13.22
N SER A 6 -2.40 -11.84 -12.12
CA SER A 6 -1.99 -11.19 -10.88
C SER A 6 -0.76 -11.88 -10.24
N THR A 7 0.19 -11.05 -9.81
CA THR A 7 1.45 -11.51 -9.19
C THR A 7 1.20 -12.05 -7.79
N GLN A 8 1.38 -13.35 -7.58
CA GLN A 8 1.43 -13.93 -6.25
C GLN A 8 2.81 -13.69 -5.62
N TYR A 9 2.84 -12.97 -4.49
CA TYR A 9 4.06 -12.75 -3.74
C TYR A 9 4.26 -13.86 -2.70
N SER A 10 5.38 -14.57 -2.81
CA SER A 10 5.75 -15.62 -1.84
C SER A 10 6.68 -15.06 -0.76
N TYR A 11 6.30 -15.30 0.49
CA TYR A 11 7.02 -14.88 1.69
C TYR A 11 8.33 -15.66 1.82
N ARG A 12 9.50 -14.99 1.81
CA ARG A 12 10.76 -15.63 2.22
C ARG A 12 11.06 -15.40 3.70
N GLU A 13 10.66 -14.27 4.27
CA GLU A 13 10.96 -13.91 5.66
C GLU A 13 9.81 -13.12 6.31
N SER A 14 9.47 -13.44 7.55
CA SER A 14 8.56 -12.65 8.38
C SER A 14 9.30 -11.43 8.93
N ILE A 15 9.10 -10.27 8.32
CA ILE A 15 9.60 -9.01 8.84
C ILE A 15 8.48 -8.34 9.63
N ASN A 16 8.73 -8.06 10.91
CA ASN A 16 7.80 -7.39 11.83
C ASN A 16 8.13 -5.90 12.04
N ASP A 17 9.01 -5.36 11.20
CA ASP A 17 9.45 -3.96 11.26
C ASP A 17 9.61 -3.42 9.83
N PHE A 18 8.73 -2.51 9.42
CA PHE A 18 8.74 -2.00 8.06
C PHE A 18 10.01 -1.19 7.74
N SER A 19 10.70 -0.65 8.76
CA SER A 19 12.00 0.02 8.55
C SER A 19 13.05 -0.94 7.98
N LYS A 20 13.04 -2.20 8.43
CA LYS A 20 13.98 -3.21 7.94
C LYS A 20 13.69 -3.58 6.49
N ILE A 21 12.43 -3.50 6.07
CA ILE A 21 12.05 -3.71 4.67
C ILE A 21 12.64 -2.60 3.81
N GLU A 22 12.45 -1.35 4.20
CA GLU A 22 12.92 -0.18 3.45
C GLU A 22 14.45 -0.11 3.41
N VAL A 23 15.11 -0.23 4.57
CA VAL A 23 16.58 -0.18 4.68
C VAL A 23 17.26 -1.37 4.01
N ALA A 24 16.70 -2.57 4.11
CA ALA A 24 17.30 -3.76 3.47
C ALA A 24 16.94 -3.90 1.99
N GLY A 25 16.13 -2.99 1.41
CA GLY A 25 15.67 -3.10 0.03
C GLY A 25 14.83 -4.36 -0.22
N LYS A 26 14.12 -4.86 0.80
CA LYS A 26 13.28 -6.07 0.73
C LYS A 26 11.84 -5.77 0.32
N ALA A 27 11.57 -4.57 -0.19
CA ALA A 27 10.30 -4.26 -0.77
C ALA A 27 10.04 -5.15 -1.99
N ILE A 28 8.78 -5.54 -2.16
CA ILE A 28 8.32 -6.30 -3.31
C ILE A 28 8.39 -5.42 -4.56
N MET A 29 7.85 -4.22 -4.45
CA MET A 29 7.81 -3.24 -5.53
C MET A 29 7.56 -1.85 -4.97
N SER A 30 8.05 -0.84 -5.70
CA SER A 30 7.62 0.54 -5.54
C SER A 30 6.85 0.94 -6.79
N LEU A 31 5.69 1.57 -6.63
CA LEU A 31 4.87 2.06 -7.73
C LEU A 31 4.67 3.57 -7.59
N ASN A 32 4.96 4.29 -8.67
CA ASN A 32 4.57 5.67 -8.89
C ASN A 32 3.85 5.73 -10.25
N CYS A 33 2.73 6.43 -10.32
CA CYS A 33 1.87 6.55 -11.48
C CYS A 33 1.97 7.92 -12.19
N GLU A 34 2.84 8.82 -11.73
CA GLU A 34 3.03 10.18 -12.25
C GLU A 34 3.42 10.23 -13.74
N SER A 35 4.13 9.21 -14.22
CA SER A 35 4.58 9.15 -15.62
C SER A 35 3.52 8.64 -16.61
N LEU A 36 2.33 8.26 -16.13
CA LEU A 36 1.29 7.67 -16.98
C LEU A 36 0.39 8.74 -17.59
N GLY A 37 0.68 9.09 -18.83
CA GLY A 37 -0.06 10.09 -19.60
C GLY A 37 0.37 11.52 -19.29
N PRO A 38 -0.20 12.52 -19.99
CA PRO A 38 0.26 13.91 -19.93
C PRO A 38 0.03 14.59 -18.57
N SER A 39 -0.86 14.07 -17.74
CA SER A 39 -1.17 14.61 -16.41
C SER A 39 -0.78 13.67 -15.27
N GLY A 40 -0.15 12.53 -15.59
CA GLY A 40 0.01 11.42 -14.66
C GLY A 40 -1.32 10.76 -14.29
N ALA A 41 -1.22 9.70 -13.48
CA ALA A 41 -2.37 9.00 -12.93
C ALA A 41 -2.24 8.87 -11.42
N ASN A 42 -3.37 8.85 -10.71
CA ASN A 42 -3.37 8.58 -9.28
C ASN A 42 -3.19 7.08 -9.03
N ILE A 43 -2.43 6.72 -7.99
CA ILE A 43 -2.40 5.34 -7.51
C ILE A 43 -3.81 4.94 -7.06
N CYS A 44 -4.20 3.72 -7.36
CA CYS A 44 -5.32 3.08 -6.67
C CYS A 44 -4.87 1.79 -6.01
N VAL A 45 -5.32 1.58 -4.77
CA VAL A 45 -5.13 0.34 -4.02
C VAL A 45 -6.47 -0.23 -3.59
N CYS A 46 -6.61 -1.55 -3.63
CA CYS A 46 -7.75 -2.22 -3.05
C CYS A 46 -7.29 -3.24 -1.99
N THR A 47 -8.06 -3.34 -0.91
CA THR A 47 -7.82 -4.28 0.18
C THR A 47 -8.51 -5.63 -0.10
N PRO A 48 -8.13 -6.71 0.61
CA PRO A 48 -8.83 -8.00 0.51
C PRO A 48 -10.34 -7.92 0.82
N SER A 49 -10.75 -6.94 1.64
CA SER A 49 -12.15 -6.67 1.95
C SER A 49 -12.89 -5.87 0.86
N ARG A 50 -12.29 -5.72 -0.33
CA ARG A 50 -12.83 -4.96 -1.48
C ARG A 50 -13.03 -3.47 -1.23
N ILE A 51 -12.29 -2.90 -0.28
CA ILE A 51 -12.25 -1.45 -0.08
C ILE A 51 -11.17 -0.91 -1.01
N CYS A 52 -11.54 0.02 -1.89
CA CYS A 52 -10.58 0.69 -2.75
C CYS A 52 -10.33 2.12 -2.29
N TYR A 53 -9.07 2.52 -2.38
CA TYR A 53 -8.60 3.87 -2.11
C TYR A 53 -7.88 4.40 -3.34
N ARG A 54 -8.01 5.70 -3.58
CA ARG A 54 -7.27 6.42 -4.62
C ARG A 54 -6.35 7.44 -3.98
N GLY A 55 -5.14 7.60 -4.52
CA GLY A 55 -4.31 8.76 -4.20
C GLY A 55 -5.07 10.03 -4.58
N ASN A 56 -5.06 11.02 -3.70
CA ASN A 56 -5.57 12.35 -4.00
C ASN A 56 -4.59 13.17 -4.88
N ASN A 57 -3.37 12.68 -5.10
CA ASN A 57 -2.33 13.34 -5.86
C ASN A 57 -1.57 12.33 -6.76
N THR A 58 -1.15 12.78 -7.94
CA THR A 58 -0.44 11.96 -8.94
C THR A 58 1.02 11.75 -8.59
N GLY A 59 1.63 12.66 -7.80
CA GLY A 59 3.01 12.53 -7.30
C GLY A 59 3.18 11.56 -6.13
N MET A 60 2.12 10.82 -5.77
CA MET A 60 2.21 9.81 -4.72
C MET A 60 2.91 8.55 -5.22
N SER A 61 3.61 7.88 -4.32
CA SER A 61 4.18 6.56 -4.52
C SER A 61 3.71 5.59 -3.43
N ILE A 62 3.74 4.29 -3.74
CA ILE A 62 3.48 3.24 -2.76
C ILE A 62 4.57 2.18 -2.82
N LEU A 63 5.15 1.90 -1.67
CA LEU A 63 6.09 0.80 -1.46
C LEU A 63 5.34 -0.41 -0.90
N LEU A 64 5.26 -1.47 -1.68
CA LEU A 64 4.63 -2.73 -1.28
C LEU A 64 5.65 -3.69 -0.70
N ALA A 65 5.30 -4.36 0.38
CA ALA A 65 6.15 -5.37 0.96
C ALA A 65 5.38 -6.44 1.73
N SER A 66 5.96 -7.63 1.81
CA SER A 66 5.48 -8.70 2.69
C SER A 66 5.73 -8.30 4.15
N TYR A 67 4.67 -8.31 4.95
CA TYR A 67 4.75 -7.96 6.37
C TYR A 67 3.82 -8.88 7.17
N CYS A 68 4.27 -9.30 8.36
CA CYS A 68 3.45 -10.05 9.31
C CYS A 68 3.30 -9.22 10.57
N THR A 69 2.05 -8.84 10.91
CA THR A 69 1.77 -8.18 12.19
C THR A 69 1.57 -9.21 13.29
N LYS A 70 2.13 -8.97 14.49
CA LYS A 70 1.82 -9.78 15.69
C LYS A 70 0.64 -9.22 16.48
N ASP A 71 0.37 -7.93 16.35
CA ASP A 71 -0.55 -7.19 17.23
C ASP A 71 -2.02 -7.36 16.85
N LEU A 72 -2.28 -7.77 15.61
CA LEU A 72 -3.61 -8.01 15.07
C LEU A 72 -3.60 -9.42 14.45
N ILE A 73 -3.74 -10.47 15.28
CA ILE A 73 -3.90 -11.90 14.94
C ILE A 73 -3.17 -12.30 13.65
N PRO A 74 -2.00 -12.97 13.70
CA PRO A 74 -1.00 -12.99 12.62
C PRO A 74 -1.58 -12.97 11.21
N LEU A 75 -1.75 -11.76 10.65
CA LEU A 75 -2.08 -11.54 9.26
C LEU A 75 -0.75 -11.27 8.56
N CYS A 76 -0.18 -12.31 7.96
CA CYS A 76 0.85 -12.12 6.95
C CYS A 76 0.15 -11.69 5.66
N GLY A 77 0.61 -10.59 5.08
CA GLY A 77 0.02 -9.99 3.90
C GLY A 77 1.02 -9.16 3.12
N VAL A 78 0.57 -8.62 2.01
CA VAL A 78 1.26 -7.53 1.32
C VAL A 78 0.71 -6.24 1.88
N TYR A 79 1.57 -5.41 2.43
CA TYR A 79 1.18 -4.11 2.95
C TYR A 79 1.88 -2.99 2.19
N GLY A 80 1.24 -1.83 2.16
CA GLY A 80 1.75 -0.66 1.47
C GLY A 80 2.14 0.47 2.40
N LYS A 81 3.32 1.05 2.17
CA LYS A 81 3.70 2.37 2.67
C LYS A 81 3.50 3.39 1.54
N ILE A 82 2.58 4.32 1.72
CA ILE A 82 2.45 5.47 0.83
C ILE A 82 3.47 6.55 1.17
N SER A 83 3.90 7.28 0.14
CA SER A 83 4.73 8.46 0.25
C SER A 83 4.21 9.51 -0.73
N GLY A 84 4.40 10.78 -0.39
CA GLY A 84 3.92 11.91 -1.17
C GLY A 84 4.77 13.14 -0.93
N ASN A 85 4.51 14.18 -1.72
CA ASN A 85 5.24 15.45 -1.68
C ASN A 85 4.60 16.44 -0.69
N ASN A 86 3.32 16.27 -0.37
CA ASN A 86 2.57 17.14 0.53
C ASN A 86 2.10 16.41 1.79
N ALA A 87 1.95 17.15 2.89
CA ALA A 87 1.45 16.60 4.15
C ALA A 87 0.01 16.07 4.04
N ASP A 88 -0.79 16.66 3.13
CA ASP A 88 -2.17 16.26 2.87
C ASP A 88 -2.29 15.11 1.86
N ASP A 89 -1.18 14.60 1.33
CA ASP A 89 -1.22 13.46 0.41
C ASP A 89 -1.75 12.22 1.15
N ALA A 90 -2.77 11.61 0.56
CA ALA A 90 -3.55 10.57 1.20
C ALA A 90 -4.18 9.61 0.19
N LEU A 91 -4.38 8.38 0.66
CA LEU A 91 -5.29 7.43 0.05
C LEU A 91 -6.71 7.71 0.55
N VAL A 92 -7.59 8.12 -0.36
CA VAL A 92 -8.98 8.46 -0.07
C VAL A 92 -9.94 7.39 -0.58
N SER A 93 -10.98 7.11 0.20
CA SER A 93 -12.07 6.21 -0.18
C SER A 93 -13.41 6.91 0.07
N ASN A 94 -14.46 6.52 -0.67
CA ASN A 94 -15.78 7.11 -0.50
C ASN A 94 -16.44 6.76 0.85
N ASN A 95 -16.11 5.59 1.41
CA ASN A 95 -16.81 5.02 2.56
C ASN A 95 -15.90 4.77 3.77
N HIS A 96 -14.62 5.13 3.68
CA HIS A 96 -13.62 4.84 4.71
C HIS A 96 -12.76 6.07 4.98
N PRO A 97 -12.25 6.23 6.22
CA PRO A 97 -11.33 7.31 6.56
C PRO A 97 -10.11 7.34 5.63
N PRO A 98 -9.60 8.53 5.29
CA PRO A 98 -8.38 8.65 4.50
C PRO A 98 -7.17 8.12 5.27
N ILE A 99 -6.24 7.52 4.54
CA ILE A 99 -4.93 7.12 5.08
C ILE A 99 -3.93 8.15 4.57
N THR A 100 -3.44 9.00 5.46
CA THR A 100 -2.49 10.06 5.12
C THR A 100 -1.07 9.50 5.19
N VAL A 101 -0.14 10.12 4.46
CA VAL A 101 1.28 9.72 4.51
C VAL A 101 1.80 9.68 5.96
N GLY A 102 1.36 10.62 6.80
CA GLY A 102 1.75 10.72 8.21
C GLY A 102 1.03 9.79 9.20
N SER A 103 -0.07 9.14 8.82
CA SER A 103 -0.86 8.32 9.77
C SER A 103 -0.56 6.82 9.75
N GLN A 104 0.42 6.39 8.95
CA GLN A 104 0.70 4.97 8.72
C GLN A 104 1.45 4.30 9.88
N PHE A 105 2.30 5.06 10.57
CA PHE A 105 3.19 4.54 11.59
C PHE A 105 3.20 5.41 12.84
N ALA A 106 3.49 4.77 13.98
CA ALA A 106 3.60 5.47 15.26
C ALA A 106 4.72 6.50 15.22
N ALA A 107 4.55 7.63 15.90
CA ALA A 107 5.57 8.68 15.94
C ALA A 107 6.94 8.10 16.37
N GLY A 108 7.98 8.37 15.57
CA GLY A 108 9.34 7.88 15.82
C GLY A 108 9.55 6.38 15.58
N SER A 109 8.60 5.69 14.97
CA SER A 109 8.70 4.26 14.68
C SER A 109 8.12 3.95 13.30
N LEU A 110 8.64 2.95 12.60
CA LEU A 110 7.97 2.34 11.44
C LEU A 110 7.12 1.13 11.85
N LYS A 111 6.64 1.14 13.10
CA LYS A 111 5.60 0.24 13.58
C LYS A 111 4.24 0.72 13.06
N PRO A 112 3.52 -0.13 12.30
CA PRO A 112 2.17 0.18 11.82
C PRO A 112 1.23 0.60 12.96
N ILE A 113 0.44 1.66 12.76
CA ILE A 113 -0.71 1.96 13.61
C ILE A 113 -1.91 1.16 13.10
N PRO A 114 -2.78 0.62 13.97
CA PRO A 114 -4.07 0.07 13.54
C PRO A 114 -4.81 1.04 12.60
N ASN A 115 -5.31 0.54 11.46
CA ASN A 115 -5.99 1.29 10.39
C ASN A 115 -5.14 2.27 9.57
N GLY A 116 -3.93 2.64 9.99
CA GLY A 116 -3.01 3.47 9.20
C GLY A 116 -2.26 2.68 8.13
N PHE A 117 -2.19 1.36 8.29
CA PHE A 117 -1.39 0.48 7.46
C PHE A 117 -2.27 -0.63 6.89
N ILE A 118 -2.46 -0.62 5.57
CA ILE A 118 -3.45 -1.47 4.91
C ILE A 118 -2.82 -2.66 4.21
N ASN A 119 -3.49 -3.81 4.34
CA ASN A 119 -3.24 -4.97 3.52
C ASN A 119 -3.77 -4.71 2.10
N ILE A 120 -2.93 -4.98 1.11
CA ILE A 120 -3.14 -4.67 -0.30
C ILE A 120 -3.42 -5.98 -1.03
N ALA A 121 -4.59 -6.06 -1.64
CA ALA A 121 -4.94 -7.13 -2.58
C ALA A 121 -4.56 -6.76 -4.01
N SER A 122 -4.74 -5.50 -4.40
CA SER A 122 -4.33 -5.01 -5.72
C SER A 122 -3.84 -3.57 -5.67
N VAL A 123 -2.95 -3.24 -6.61
CA VAL A 123 -2.50 -1.89 -6.89
C VAL A 123 -2.62 -1.64 -8.39
N SER A 124 -3.04 -0.45 -8.76
CA SER A 124 -3.21 -0.03 -10.15
C SER A 124 -2.94 1.47 -10.29
N CYS A 125 -2.72 1.91 -11.52
CA CYS A 125 -2.61 3.32 -11.84
C CYS A 125 -3.88 3.81 -12.56
N GLY A 126 -4.41 4.94 -12.12
CA GLY A 126 -5.62 5.53 -12.67
C GLY A 126 -6.87 4.92 -12.03
N ASN A 127 -7.53 4.00 -12.73
CA ASN A 127 -8.79 3.43 -12.29
C ASN A 127 -8.58 2.26 -11.34
N CYS A 128 -9.36 2.23 -10.26
CA CYS A 128 -9.43 1.09 -9.37
C CYS A 128 -10.08 -0.08 -10.10
N ALA A 129 -9.27 -1.03 -10.57
CA ALA A 129 -9.81 -2.32 -10.96
C ALA A 129 -10.20 -3.08 -9.68
N PRO A 130 -11.48 -3.45 -9.48
CA PRO A 130 -11.83 -4.32 -8.37
C PRO A 130 -11.05 -5.63 -8.48
N VAL A 131 -10.63 -6.17 -7.33
CA VAL A 131 -9.94 -7.46 -7.22
C VAL A 131 -10.83 -8.53 -7.86
N LEU A 132 -10.43 -9.06 -9.01
CA LEU A 132 -10.98 -10.28 -9.58
C LEU A 132 -9.99 -11.39 -9.18
N CYS A 133 -10.42 -12.35 -8.36
CA CYS A 133 -9.61 -13.54 -8.05
C CYS A 133 -9.85 -14.61 -9.12
#